data_AF-A0A1A8S1C6-F1
#
_entry.id   AF-A0A1A8S1C6-F1
#
_cell.length_a   1.000
_cell.length_b   1.000
_cell.length_c   1.000
_cell.angle_alpha   90.00
_cell.angle_beta   90.00
_cell.angle_gamma   90.00
#
_symmetry.space_group_name_H-M   'P 1'
#
loop_
_entity.id
_entity.type
_entity.pdbx_description
1 polymer ?
#
loop_
_entity_poly.entity_id
_entity_poly.type
_entity_poly.pdbx_seq_one_letter_code
_entity_poly.pdbx_strand_id
1 'polypeptide(L)'
;KKPFLIEAPQQDPEYMEQPSPTNDFKHLQEDTERAISRAVAAAAAEQDRSPEALLNTAIKLEYARLVRFAQEDTPPEIDYRLQHIIVYFIQNEAPKKILERTLLTQFADRNLAFDERCKSIMKVARAKLDLITPEEVNMDAYETWHQDYRNFRETTIFMVTGLELFQKSNYVEALVYLIYSHQYNKELLLKGLYRGHDEDLLTYYRRECLLKLNEQAAAMFESGEEPEVTSGLSIMNELVVPCIPLLLAQDTEKDLLAVEDMRNRWCSYLGQEMEANLQEKLTDFLPKLLDCSTEIKSFHDPPNLPSYSTLELCERFSRIMSALGRVPSSGR
;
A
#
# COMPACT_ATOMS: atom_id res chain seq x y z
N LYS A 1 55.79 -37.81 -22.21
CA LYS A 1 54.45 -38.38 -21.88
C LYS A 1 53.81 -37.44 -20.86
N LYS A 2 52.64 -36.89 -21.21
CA LYS A 2 51.90 -35.85 -20.46
C LYS A 2 51.53 -36.32 -19.03
N PRO A 3 51.51 -35.43 -18.02
CA PRO A 3 50.81 -35.71 -16.77
C PRO A 3 49.31 -35.39 -16.93
N PHE A 4 48.50 -36.12 -16.15
CA PHE A 4 47.04 -36.06 -16.09
C PHE A 4 46.54 -34.66 -15.75
N LEU A 5 45.64 -34.11 -16.58
CA LEU A 5 44.73 -33.03 -16.23
C LEU A 5 43.45 -33.68 -15.69
N ILE A 6 43.12 -33.37 -14.44
CA ILE A 6 41.81 -33.64 -13.86
C ILE A 6 40.96 -32.42 -14.18
N GLU A 7 39.91 -32.60 -14.98
CA GLU A 7 38.91 -31.57 -15.26
C GLU A 7 38.14 -31.24 -13.99
N ALA A 8 38.13 -29.96 -13.62
CA ALA A 8 37.24 -29.43 -12.59
C ALA A 8 35.82 -29.29 -13.18
N PRO A 9 34.75 -29.66 -12.46
CA PRO A 9 33.39 -29.44 -12.95
C PRO A 9 33.08 -27.95 -12.95
N GLN A 10 32.62 -27.45 -14.10
CA GLN A 10 32.07 -26.10 -14.24
C GLN A 10 30.85 -25.96 -13.33
N GLN A 11 30.98 -25.15 -12.27
CA GLN A 11 29.87 -24.66 -11.48
C GLN A 11 29.26 -23.46 -12.20
N ASP A 12 27.95 -23.53 -12.49
CA ASP A 12 27.17 -22.38 -12.92
C ASP A 12 27.26 -21.27 -11.87
N PRO A 13 27.44 -19.99 -12.26
CA PRO A 13 27.44 -18.88 -11.32
C PRO A 13 26.01 -18.67 -10.79
N GLU A 14 25.74 -19.27 -9.64
CA GLU A 14 24.58 -19.03 -8.81
C GLU A 14 24.65 -17.57 -8.32
N TYR A 15 24.14 -16.64 -9.13
CA TYR A 15 23.86 -15.28 -8.65
C TYR A 15 22.82 -15.41 -7.53
N MET A 16 23.29 -15.14 -6.31
CA MET A 16 22.51 -15.06 -5.09
C MET A 16 21.50 -13.91 -5.18
N GLU A 17 20.36 -14.14 -5.82
CA GLU A 17 19.16 -13.43 -5.43
C GLU A 17 18.70 -14.05 -4.11
N GLN A 18 19.00 -13.37 -3.00
CA GLN A 18 18.44 -13.72 -1.70
C GLN A 18 16.91 -13.64 -1.81
N PRO A 19 16.16 -14.74 -1.55
CA PRO A 19 14.71 -14.66 -1.50
C PRO A 19 14.33 -13.78 -0.31
N SER A 20 13.58 -12.71 -0.56
CA SER A 20 12.92 -11.96 0.50
C SER A 20 11.95 -12.90 1.22
N PRO A 21 12.08 -13.10 2.54
CA PRO A 21 11.22 -14.01 3.29
C PRO A 21 9.90 -13.30 3.59
N THR A 22 8.99 -13.24 2.62
CA THR A 22 7.61 -12.80 2.86
C THR A 22 6.65 -13.94 2.52
N ASN A 23 5.66 -14.18 3.40
CA ASN A 23 4.59 -15.17 3.19
C ASN A 23 3.77 -14.94 1.91
N ASP A 24 4.00 -13.84 1.18
CA ASP A 24 3.42 -13.52 -0.12
C ASP A 24 3.63 -14.64 -1.16
N PHE A 25 4.79 -15.30 -1.13
CA PHE A 25 5.15 -16.30 -2.15
C PHE A 25 4.38 -17.60 -2.02
N LYS A 26 3.88 -17.95 -0.83
CA LYS A 26 3.23 -19.25 -0.61
C LYS A 26 1.85 -19.33 -1.26
N HIS A 27 1.03 -18.30 -1.10
CA HIS A 27 -0.30 -18.27 -1.73
C HIS A 27 -0.19 -18.19 -3.26
N LEU A 28 0.76 -17.39 -3.76
CA LEU A 28 1.02 -17.29 -5.20
C LEU A 28 1.53 -18.62 -5.78
N GLN A 29 2.38 -19.35 -5.05
CA GLN A 29 2.82 -20.69 -5.42
C GLN A 29 1.63 -21.64 -5.54
N GLU A 30 0.75 -21.71 -4.53
CA GLU A 30 -0.43 -22.60 -4.53
C GLU A 30 -1.38 -22.28 -5.70
N ASP A 31 -1.59 -20.99 -6.00
CA ASP A 31 -2.39 -20.56 -7.16
C ASP A 31 -1.73 -20.96 -8.49
N THR A 32 -0.40 -20.90 -8.57
CA THR A 32 0.37 -21.32 -9.75
C THR A 32 0.28 -22.83 -9.97
N GLU A 33 0.44 -23.64 -8.92
CA GLU A 33 0.26 -25.09 -8.96
C GLU A 33 -1.17 -25.49 -9.36
N ARG A 34 -2.17 -24.73 -8.88
CA ARG A 34 -3.57 -24.89 -9.28
C ARG A 34 -3.80 -24.54 -10.75
N ALA A 35 -3.17 -23.48 -11.26
CA ALA A 35 -3.23 -23.11 -12.67
C ALA A 35 -2.62 -24.21 -13.56
N ILE A 36 -1.47 -24.78 -13.17
CA ILE A 36 -0.85 -25.93 -13.83
C ILE A 36 -1.79 -27.14 -13.83
N SER A 37 -2.39 -27.46 -12.68
CA SER A 37 -3.31 -28.60 -12.56
C SER A 37 -4.54 -28.46 -13.47
N ARG A 38 -5.09 -27.24 -13.60
CA ARG A 38 -6.18 -26.94 -14.53
C ARG A 38 -5.74 -27.06 -15.99
N ALA A 39 -4.52 -26.62 -16.32
CA ALA A 39 -3.97 -26.77 -17.66
C ALA A 39 -3.82 -28.25 -18.06
N VAL A 40 -3.37 -29.11 -17.14
CA VAL A 40 -3.29 -30.56 -17.36
C VAL A 40 -4.67 -31.16 -17.59
N ALA A 41 -5.67 -30.75 -16.81
CA ALA A 41 -7.04 -31.22 -16.99
C ALA A 41 -7.62 -30.79 -18.35
N ALA A 42 -7.32 -29.57 -18.81
CA ALA A 42 -7.72 -29.08 -20.13
C ALA A 42 -7.00 -29.83 -21.27
N ALA A 43 -5.68 -30.05 -21.13
CA ALA A 43 -4.86 -30.79 -22.09
C ALA A 43 -5.16 -32.31 -22.11
N ALA A 44 -5.96 -32.82 -21.17
CA ALA A 44 -6.44 -34.20 -21.22
C ALA A 44 -7.28 -34.47 -22.49
N ALA A 45 -7.92 -33.43 -23.03
CA ALA A 45 -8.68 -33.44 -24.28
C ALA A 45 -7.83 -33.16 -25.54
N GLU A 46 -6.57 -32.77 -25.39
CA GLU A 46 -5.65 -32.43 -26.49
C GLU A 46 -4.58 -33.53 -26.70
N GLN A 47 -3.95 -33.57 -27.90
CA GLN A 47 -2.90 -34.56 -28.21
C GLN A 47 -1.51 -34.16 -27.68
N ASP A 48 -1.20 -32.87 -27.55
CA ASP A 48 0.10 -32.40 -27.07
C ASP A 48 0.06 -32.14 -25.56
N ARG A 49 0.93 -32.84 -24.83
CA ARG A 49 1.12 -32.71 -23.37
C ARG A 49 2.55 -32.34 -23.02
N SER A 50 3.27 -31.76 -23.97
CA SER A 50 4.62 -31.24 -23.73
C SER A 50 4.61 -30.20 -22.60
N PRO A 51 5.69 -30.08 -21.80
CA PRO A 51 5.78 -29.05 -20.77
C PRO A 51 5.59 -27.64 -21.31
N GLU A 52 5.93 -27.39 -22.58
CA GLU A 52 5.68 -26.12 -23.25
C GLU A 52 4.19 -25.89 -23.56
N ALA A 53 3.48 -26.89 -24.12
CA ALA A 53 2.04 -26.78 -24.35
C ALA A 53 1.27 -26.57 -23.03
N LEU A 54 1.68 -27.28 -21.97
CA LEU A 54 1.11 -27.12 -20.63
C LEU A 54 1.39 -25.74 -20.04
N LEU A 55 2.61 -25.22 -20.17
CA LEU A 55 2.96 -23.85 -19.74
C LEU A 55 2.09 -22.81 -20.46
N ASN A 56 2.00 -22.88 -21.79
CA ASN A 56 1.22 -21.93 -22.58
C ASN A 56 -0.27 -21.98 -22.19
N THR A 57 -0.80 -23.18 -21.95
CA THR A 57 -2.19 -23.38 -21.49
C THR A 57 -2.39 -22.83 -20.08
N ALA A 58 -1.45 -23.06 -19.16
CA ALA A 58 -1.52 -22.54 -17.79
C ALA A 58 -1.48 -21.02 -17.75
N ILE A 59 -0.57 -20.38 -18.50
CA ILE A 59 -0.50 -18.92 -18.63
C ILE A 59 -1.81 -18.38 -19.20
N LYS A 60 -2.38 -18.99 -20.24
CA LYS A 60 -3.64 -18.56 -20.84
C LYS A 60 -4.81 -18.62 -19.85
N LEU A 61 -4.93 -19.72 -19.11
CA LEU A 61 -5.99 -19.90 -18.11
C LEU A 61 -5.82 -18.94 -16.94
N GLU A 62 -4.59 -18.73 -16.48
CA GLU A 62 -4.30 -17.83 -15.37
C GLU A 62 -4.52 -16.36 -15.76
N TYR A 63 -4.05 -15.96 -16.94
CA TYR A 63 -4.33 -14.63 -17.48
C TYR A 63 -5.84 -14.40 -17.62
N ALA A 64 -6.60 -15.37 -18.14
CA ALA A 64 -8.06 -15.26 -18.24
C ALA A 64 -8.75 -15.12 -16.87
N ARG A 65 -8.26 -15.81 -15.83
CA ARG A 65 -8.72 -15.64 -14.45
C ARG A 65 -8.47 -14.21 -13.94
N LEU A 66 -7.27 -13.70 -14.17
CA LEU A 66 -6.86 -12.38 -13.68
C LEU A 66 -7.55 -11.24 -14.43
N VAL A 67 -7.83 -11.41 -15.73
CA VAL A 67 -8.69 -10.50 -16.50
C VAL A 67 -10.09 -10.43 -15.93
N ARG A 68 -10.69 -11.56 -15.54
CA ARG A 68 -12.00 -11.55 -14.88
C ARG A 68 -11.96 -10.75 -13.58
N PHE A 69 -10.95 -10.97 -12.73
CA PHE A 69 -10.77 -10.21 -11.50
C PHE A 69 -10.61 -8.71 -11.75
N ALA A 70 -9.88 -8.33 -12.80
CA ALA A 70 -9.68 -6.93 -13.17
C ALA A 70 -10.96 -6.24 -13.68
N GLN A 71 -11.92 -7.00 -14.21
CA GLN A 71 -13.17 -6.52 -14.81
C GLN A 71 -14.38 -6.70 -13.89
N GLU A 72 -14.23 -7.40 -12.77
CA GLU A 72 -15.31 -7.67 -11.83
C GLU A 72 -15.69 -6.40 -11.08
N ASP A 73 -16.98 -6.09 -11.05
CA ASP A 73 -17.53 -5.01 -10.23
C ASP A 73 -17.62 -5.51 -8.78
N THR A 74 -16.70 -5.05 -7.94
CA THR A 74 -16.56 -5.51 -6.57
C THR A 74 -17.13 -4.51 -5.57
N PRO A 75 -17.65 -4.98 -4.42
CA PRO A 75 -18.00 -4.08 -3.34
C PRO A 75 -16.72 -3.45 -2.73
N PRO A 76 -16.83 -2.32 -2.00
CA PRO A 76 -15.66 -1.56 -1.49
C PRO A 76 -14.70 -2.36 -0.61
N GLU A 77 -15.18 -3.43 0.02
CA GLU A 77 -14.39 -4.33 0.85
C GLU A 77 -13.52 -5.31 0.05
N ILE A 78 -13.70 -5.44 -1.27
CA ILE A 78 -12.91 -6.35 -2.11
C ILE A 78 -12.12 -5.56 -3.15
N ASP A 79 -10.79 -5.65 -3.06
CA ASP A 79 -9.86 -5.12 -4.07
C ASP A 79 -8.95 -6.24 -4.59
N TYR A 80 -9.23 -6.72 -5.81
CA TYR A 80 -8.44 -7.77 -6.45
C TYR A 80 -7.01 -7.34 -6.83
N ARG A 81 -6.71 -6.03 -6.89
CA ARG A 81 -5.33 -5.56 -7.07
C ARG A 81 -4.44 -6.00 -5.93
N LEU A 82 -4.97 -6.11 -4.71
CA LEU A 82 -4.21 -6.60 -3.55
C LEU A 82 -3.89 -8.10 -3.62
N GLN A 83 -4.71 -8.87 -4.35
CA GLN A 83 -4.54 -10.31 -4.48
C GLN A 83 -3.46 -10.67 -5.51
N HIS A 84 -3.30 -9.87 -6.57
CA HIS A 84 -2.35 -10.20 -7.63
C HIS A 84 -1.89 -8.98 -8.45
N ILE A 85 -0.57 -8.86 -8.65
CA ILE A 85 0.06 -7.76 -9.41
C ILE A 85 -0.48 -7.61 -10.83
N ILE A 86 -0.77 -8.71 -11.52
CA ILE A 86 -1.33 -8.67 -12.87
C ILE A 86 -2.71 -8.00 -12.90
N VAL A 87 -3.52 -8.11 -11.84
CA VAL A 87 -4.80 -7.38 -11.77
C VAL A 87 -4.54 -5.87 -11.72
N TYR A 88 -3.59 -5.46 -10.87
CA TYR A 88 -3.11 -4.07 -10.84
C TYR A 88 -2.61 -3.62 -12.23
N PHE A 89 -1.77 -4.41 -12.90
CA PHE A 89 -1.27 -4.10 -14.25
C PHE A 89 -2.36 -4.00 -15.31
N ILE A 90 -3.36 -4.88 -15.30
CA ILE A 90 -4.47 -4.86 -16.27
C ILE A 90 -5.29 -3.58 -16.11
N GLN A 91 -5.71 -3.25 -14.88
CA GLN A 91 -6.51 -2.05 -14.61
C GLN A 91 -5.74 -0.75 -14.90
N ASN A 92 -4.42 -0.83 -14.86
CA ASN A 92 -3.52 0.29 -15.09
C ASN A 92 -2.94 0.36 -16.52
N GLU A 93 -3.41 -0.52 -17.42
CA GLU A 93 -3.03 -0.58 -18.83
C GLU A 93 -1.52 -0.79 -19.05
N ALA A 94 -0.88 -1.62 -18.22
CA ALA A 94 0.54 -1.95 -18.41
C ALA A 94 0.77 -2.66 -19.76
N PRO A 95 1.95 -2.47 -20.40
CA PRO A 95 2.22 -3.09 -21.69
C PRO A 95 2.16 -4.62 -21.62
N LYS A 96 1.53 -5.27 -22.62
CA LYS A 96 1.33 -6.73 -22.65
C LYS A 96 2.59 -7.54 -22.36
N LYS A 97 3.74 -7.10 -22.87
CA LYS A 97 5.03 -7.76 -22.65
C LYS A 97 5.48 -7.74 -21.18
N ILE A 98 5.11 -6.71 -20.42
CA ILE A 98 5.34 -6.65 -18.96
C ILE A 98 4.48 -7.70 -18.25
N LEU A 99 3.21 -7.85 -18.65
CA LEU A 99 2.32 -8.87 -18.10
C LEU A 99 2.82 -10.28 -18.45
N GLU A 100 3.20 -10.52 -19.71
CA GLU A 100 3.73 -11.80 -20.19
C GLU A 100 5.01 -12.20 -19.44
N ARG A 101 5.97 -11.28 -19.30
CA ARG A 101 7.19 -11.52 -18.53
C ARG A 101 6.87 -11.79 -17.06
N THR A 102 5.97 -11.02 -16.45
CA THR A 102 5.58 -11.21 -15.04
C THR A 102 4.93 -12.58 -14.81
N LEU A 103 4.03 -13.02 -15.71
CA LEU A 103 3.43 -14.35 -15.64
C LEU A 103 4.48 -15.45 -15.85
N LEU A 104 5.40 -15.29 -16.81
CA LEU A 104 6.49 -16.24 -17.00
C LEU A 104 7.38 -16.35 -15.76
N THR A 105 7.69 -15.24 -15.09
CA THR A 105 8.44 -15.22 -13.82
C THR A 105 7.72 -16.02 -12.74
N GLN A 106 6.39 -15.89 -12.62
CA GLN A 106 5.57 -16.70 -11.70
C GLN A 106 5.71 -18.21 -11.97
N PHE A 107 5.65 -18.64 -13.24
CA PHE A 107 5.84 -20.06 -13.58
C PHE A 107 7.30 -20.52 -13.50
N ALA A 108 8.27 -19.60 -13.42
CA ALA A 108 9.70 -19.88 -13.29
C ALA A 108 10.19 -19.99 -11.83
N ASP A 109 9.30 -19.76 -10.86
CA ASP A 109 9.60 -19.76 -9.42
C ASP A 109 10.25 -21.08 -8.98
N ARG A 110 11.34 -20.99 -8.22
CA ARG A 110 12.11 -22.14 -7.71
C ARG A 110 11.29 -23.02 -6.76
N ASN A 111 10.30 -22.44 -6.09
CA ASN A 111 9.43 -23.14 -5.14
C ASN A 111 8.51 -24.16 -5.82
N LEU A 112 8.33 -24.09 -7.14
CA LEU A 112 7.59 -25.09 -7.93
C LEU A 112 8.35 -26.42 -8.13
N ALA A 113 9.61 -26.52 -7.69
CA ALA A 113 10.50 -27.64 -8.01
C ALA A 113 10.20 -28.96 -7.26
N PHE A 114 9.18 -29.01 -6.38
CA PHE A 114 8.86 -30.20 -5.59
C PHE A 114 8.07 -31.28 -6.36
N ASP A 115 7.24 -30.90 -7.33
CA ASP A 115 6.54 -31.82 -8.24
C ASP A 115 7.28 -31.88 -9.58
N GLU A 116 7.59 -33.08 -10.09
CA GLU A 116 8.37 -33.24 -11.34
C GLU A 116 7.71 -32.57 -12.55
N ARG A 117 6.37 -32.46 -12.57
CA ARG A 117 5.65 -31.78 -13.65
C ARG A 117 5.80 -30.27 -13.52
N CYS A 118 5.56 -29.72 -12.32
CA CYS A 118 5.79 -28.29 -12.04
C CYS A 118 7.24 -27.89 -12.34
N LYS A 119 8.20 -28.73 -11.96
CA LYS A 119 9.62 -28.57 -12.28
C LYS A 119 9.91 -28.56 -13.78
N SER A 120 9.26 -29.40 -14.58
CA SER A 120 9.42 -29.42 -16.04
C SER A 120 8.89 -28.14 -16.70
N ILE A 121 7.73 -27.66 -16.26
CA ILE A 121 7.10 -26.40 -16.71
C ILE A 121 7.98 -25.22 -16.31
N MET A 122 8.47 -25.21 -15.07
CA MET A 122 9.37 -24.18 -14.54
C MET A 122 10.65 -24.06 -15.36
N LYS A 123 11.25 -25.19 -15.77
CA LYS A 123 12.43 -25.17 -16.66
C LYS A 123 12.13 -24.53 -18.01
N VAL A 124 10.97 -24.83 -18.60
CA VAL A 124 10.55 -24.19 -19.86
C VAL A 124 10.29 -22.70 -19.66
N ALA A 125 9.64 -22.29 -18.57
CA ALA A 125 9.41 -20.89 -18.26
C ALA A 125 10.72 -20.10 -18.13
N ARG A 126 11.74 -20.66 -17.46
CA ARG A 126 13.08 -20.07 -17.39
C ARG A 126 13.75 -19.95 -18.74
N ALA A 127 13.75 -21.03 -19.53
CA ALA A 127 14.30 -20.99 -20.88
C ALA A 127 13.61 -19.93 -21.76
N LYS A 128 12.30 -19.72 -21.59
CA LYS A 128 11.58 -18.63 -22.28
C LYS A 128 11.99 -17.25 -21.76
N LEU A 129 12.18 -17.07 -20.46
CA LEU A 129 12.65 -15.79 -19.88
C LEU A 129 14.05 -15.42 -20.38
N ASP A 130 14.95 -16.40 -20.53
CA ASP A 130 16.32 -16.20 -21.00
C ASP A 130 16.37 -15.76 -22.48
N LEU A 131 15.32 -16.07 -23.26
CA LEU A 131 15.19 -15.66 -24.66
C LEU A 131 14.62 -14.25 -24.83
N ILE A 132 14.03 -13.65 -23.79
CA ILE A 132 13.47 -12.29 -23.87
C ILE A 132 14.61 -11.29 -23.97
N THR A 133 14.67 -10.55 -25.08
CA THR A 133 15.73 -9.55 -25.29
C THR A 133 15.36 -8.19 -24.70
N PRO A 134 16.35 -7.31 -24.45
CA PRO A 134 16.09 -5.94 -23.99
C PRO A 134 15.26 -5.10 -24.97
N GLU A 135 15.34 -5.38 -26.28
CA GLU A 135 14.50 -4.75 -27.30
C GLU A 135 13.03 -5.20 -27.17
N GLU A 136 12.80 -6.41 -26.67
CA GLU A 136 11.46 -6.90 -26.42
C GLU A 136 10.88 -6.31 -25.13
N VAL A 137 11.63 -6.37 -24.03
CA VAL A 137 11.23 -5.84 -22.72
C VAL A 137 12.32 -4.94 -22.15
N ASN A 138 11.99 -3.65 -22.01
CA ASN A 138 12.83 -2.72 -21.27
C ASN A 138 12.78 -3.05 -19.77
N MET A 139 13.92 -3.41 -19.19
CA MET A 139 14.00 -3.86 -17.79
C MET A 139 13.78 -2.73 -16.79
N ASP A 140 14.15 -1.49 -17.11
CA ASP A 140 13.88 -0.33 -16.23
C ASP A 140 12.38 -0.06 -16.13
N ALA A 141 11.67 -0.16 -17.26
CA ALA A 141 10.22 -0.07 -17.29
C ALA A 141 9.56 -1.23 -16.53
N TYR A 142 10.07 -2.46 -16.69
CA TYR A 142 9.61 -3.62 -15.92
C TYR A 142 9.76 -3.39 -14.41
N GLU A 143 10.92 -2.93 -13.96
CA GLU A 143 11.17 -2.67 -12.54
C GLU A 143 10.33 -1.51 -12.01
N THR A 144 10.12 -0.47 -12.83
CA THR A 144 9.24 0.67 -12.49
C THR A 144 7.80 0.21 -12.23
N TRP A 145 7.25 -0.66 -13.08
CA TRP A 145 5.91 -1.21 -12.89
C TRP A 145 5.78 -2.05 -11.61
N HIS A 146 6.80 -2.87 -11.32
CA HIS A 146 6.85 -3.65 -10.09
C HIS A 146 7.01 -2.76 -8.85
N GLN A 147 7.81 -1.69 -8.93
CA GLN A 147 7.95 -0.71 -7.86
C GLN A 147 6.63 0.05 -7.62
N ASP A 148 5.92 0.45 -8.66
CA ASP A 148 4.61 1.09 -8.53
C ASP A 148 3.61 0.17 -7.80
N TYR A 149 3.63 -1.14 -8.09
CA TYR A 149 2.80 -2.09 -7.36
C TYR A 149 3.22 -2.26 -5.89
N ARG A 150 4.53 -2.28 -5.60
CA ARG A 150 5.03 -2.28 -4.21
C ARG A 150 4.56 -1.04 -3.45
N ASN A 151 4.68 0.14 -4.05
CA ASN A 151 4.20 1.39 -3.48
C ASN A 151 2.68 1.36 -3.23
N PHE A 152 1.89 0.80 -4.15
CA PHE A 152 0.45 0.59 -3.95
C PHE A 152 0.16 -0.29 -2.73
N ARG A 153 0.88 -1.41 -2.58
CA ARG A 153 0.73 -2.29 -1.40
C ARG A 153 1.12 -1.57 -0.12
N GLU A 154 2.26 -0.89 -0.08
CA GLU A 154 2.72 -0.12 1.08
C GLU A 154 1.72 0.98 1.45
N THR A 155 1.22 1.72 0.47
CA THR A 155 0.16 2.73 0.65
C THR A 155 -1.11 2.13 1.26
N THR A 156 -1.47 0.91 0.83
CA THR A 156 -2.59 0.15 1.42
C THR A 156 -2.32 -0.22 2.86
N ILE A 157 -1.08 -0.61 3.20
CA ILE A 157 -0.70 -0.94 4.57
C ILE A 157 -0.81 0.30 5.47
N PHE A 158 -0.32 1.45 5.02
CA PHE A 158 -0.48 2.71 5.74
C PHE A 158 -1.96 3.03 5.96
N MET A 159 -2.78 2.93 4.90
CA MET A 159 -4.22 3.20 4.96
C MET A 159 -4.92 2.31 5.99
N VAL A 160 -4.78 0.99 5.85
CA VAL A 160 -5.47 0.01 6.71
C VAL A 160 -5.02 0.18 8.16
N THR A 161 -3.73 0.37 8.40
CA THR A 161 -3.20 0.55 9.76
C THR A 161 -3.68 1.85 10.39
N GLY A 162 -3.64 2.96 9.65
CA GLY A 162 -4.15 4.25 10.12
C GLY A 162 -5.65 4.20 10.46
N LEU A 163 -6.46 3.57 9.61
CA LEU A 163 -7.90 3.43 9.82
C LEU A 163 -8.24 2.50 11.00
N GLU A 164 -7.51 1.40 11.17
CA GLU A 164 -7.68 0.50 12.33
C GLU A 164 -7.32 1.19 13.65
N LEU A 165 -6.26 2.01 13.66
CA LEU A 165 -5.88 2.82 14.83
C LEU A 165 -6.93 3.90 15.13
N PHE A 166 -7.45 4.55 14.08
CA PHE A 166 -8.52 5.53 14.18
C PHE A 166 -9.79 4.93 14.83
N GLN A 167 -10.19 3.72 14.43
CA GLN A 167 -11.33 3.01 15.04
C GLN A 167 -11.14 2.69 16.52
N LYS A 168 -9.88 2.54 16.97
CA LYS A 168 -9.53 2.31 18.37
C LYS A 168 -9.34 3.61 19.17
N SER A 169 -9.65 4.76 18.57
CA SER A 169 -9.38 6.10 19.13
C SER A 169 -7.91 6.36 19.45
N ASN A 170 -6.98 5.62 18.84
CA ASN A 170 -5.54 5.88 18.95
C ASN A 170 -5.13 6.90 17.87
N TYR A 171 -5.62 8.13 18.01
CA TYR A 171 -5.50 9.15 16.97
C TYR A 171 -4.06 9.65 16.78
N VAL A 172 -3.25 9.63 17.84
CA VAL A 172 -1.83 10.06 17.80
C VAL A 172 -1.06 9.20 16.81
N GLU A 173 -1.20 7.88 16.92
CA GLU A 173 -0.54 6.95 16.02
C GLU A 173 -1.23 6.92 14.66
N ALA A 174 -2.57 6.93 14.63
CA ALA A 174 -3.35 6.90 13.39
C ALA A 174 -2.98 8.02 12.42
N LEU A 175 -2.80 9.25 12.92
CA LEU A 175 -2.56 10.43 12.10
C LEU A 175 -1.35 10.26 11.19
N VAL A 176 -0.23 9.76 11.73
CA VAL A 176 1.02 9.61 10.96
C VAL A 176 0.80 8.63 9.80
N TYR A 177 0.18 7.48 10.06
CA TYR A 177 -0.16 6.50 9.02
C TYR A 177 -1.09 7.09 7.95
N LEU A 178 -2.11 7.85 8.34
CA LEU A 178 -3.06 8.46 7.40
C LEU A 178 -2.42 9.55 6.53
N ILE A 179 -1.47 10.33 7.07
CA ILE A 179 -0.73 11.33 6.31
C ILE A 179 0.14 10.69 5.24
N TYR A 180 0.95 9.68 5.61
CA TYR A 180 1.79 8.97 4.65
C TYR A 180 0.97 8.20 3.61
N SER A 181 -0.12 7.57 4.04
CA SER A 181 -1.07 6.94 3.10
C SER A 181 -1.58 7.95 2.08
N HIS A 182 -2.05 9.11 2.53
CA HIS A 182 -2.54 10.15 1.64
C HIS A 182 -1.45 10.67 0.68
N GLN A 183 -0.24 10.93 1.18
CA GLN A 183 0.86 11.46 0.37
C GLN A 183 1.29 10.48 -0.72
N TYR A 184 1.55 9.23 -0.36
CA TYR A 184 1.94 8.20 -1.33
C TYR A 184 0.80 7.86 -2.28
N ASN A 185 -0.45 7.91 -1.82
CA ASN A 185 -1.60 7.75 -2.70
C ASN A 185 -1.66 8.85 -3.76
N LYS A 186 -1.40 10.10 -3.39
CA LYS A 186 -1.36 11.23 -4.35
C LYS A 186 -0.28 11.01 -5.41
N GLU A 187 0.91 10.55 -5.02
CA GLU A 187 1.99 10.21 -5.97
C GLU A 187 1.61 9.08 -6.93
N LEU A 188 0.87 8.08 -6.45
CA LEU A 188 0.33 7.00 -7.28
C LEU A 188 -0.72 7.53 -8.26
N LEU A 189 -1.69 8.31 -7.78
CA LEU A 189 -2.79 8.84 -8.60
C LEU A 189 -2.30 9.81 -9.70
N LEU A 190 -1.17 10.49 -9.50
CA LEU A 190 -0.51 11.27 -10.57
C LEU A 190 -0.11 10.42 -11.79
N LYS A 191 0.07 9.10 -11.61
CA LYS A 191 0.41 8.14 -12.67
C LYS A 191 -0.83 7.49 -13.31
N GLY A 192 -2.02 7.67 -12.73
CA GLY A 192 -3.28 7.14 -13.25
C GLY A 192 -4.33 6.84 -12.18
N LEU A 193 -5.60 6.91 -12.55
CA LEU A 193 -6.75 6.79 -11.63
C LEU A 193 -6.81 5.45 -10.87
N TYR A 194 -6.34 4.36 -11.46
CA TYR A 194 -6.37 3.02 -10.86
C TYR A 194 -5.06 2.63 -10.15
N ARG A 195 -4.11 3.58 -9.99
CA ARG A 195 -2.82 3.36 -9.33
C ARG A 195 -2.93 3.37 -7.80
N GLY A 196 -3.95 4.02 -7.26
CA GLY A 196 -4.12 4.24 -5.82
C GLY A 196 -5.51 3.86 -5.31
N HIS A 197 -5.83 4.39 -4.13
CA HIS A 197 -7.11 4.30 -3.43
C HIS A 197 -7.92 5.59 -3.59
N ASP A 198 -9.17 5.53 -3.13
CA ASP A 198 -10.09 6.67 -3.09
C ASP A 198 -9.47 7.84 -2.29
N GLU A 199 -9.20 8.94 -3.01
CA GLU A 199 -8.61 10.15 -2.43
C GLU A 199 -9.55 10.80 -1.43
N ASP A 200 -10.87 10.83 -1.69
CA ASP A 200 -11.85 11.47 -0.82
C ASP A 200 -11.91 10.77 0.55
N LEU A 201 -11.81 9.44 0.55
CA LEU A 201 -11.74 8.63 1.77
C LEU A 201 -10.52 8.99 2.62
N LEU A 202 -9.34 9.02 2.00
CA LEU A 202 -8.08 9.34 2.70
C LEU A 202 -8.06 10.79 3.18
N THR A 203 -8.52 11.74 2.36
CA THR A 203 -8.65 13.14 2.75
C THR A 203 -9.61 13.30 3.93
N TYR A 204 -10.75 12.61 3.90
CA TYR A 204 -11.72 12.60 5.00
C TYR A 204 -11.08 12.10 6.31
N TYR A 205 -10.54 10.88 6.34
CA TYR A 205 -10.01 10.32 7.59
C TYR A 205 -8.79 11.07 8.12
N ARG A 206 -7.95 11.64 7.23
CA ARG A 206 -6.85 12.53 7.64
C ARG A 206 -7.38 13.76 8.37
N ARG A 207 -8.39 14.44 7.82
CA ARG A 207 -9.02 15.63 8.44
C ARG A 207 -9.72 15.26 9.74
N GLU A 208 -10.54 14.20 9.75
CA GLU A 208 -11.25 13.75 10.95
C GLU A 208 -10.28 13.36 12.08
N CYS A 209 -9.14 12.74 11.75
CA CYS A 209 -8.13 12.39 12.74
C CYS A 209 -7.51 13.65 13.40
N LEU A 210 -7.27 14.71 12.61
CA LEU A 210 -6.79 15.99 13.15
C LEU A 210 -7.83 16.66 14.05
N LEU A 211 -9.10 16.67 13.62
CA LEU A 211 -10.19 17.22 14.44
C LEU A 211 -10.34 16.46 15.77
N LYS A 212 -10.26 15.12 15.74
CA LYS A 212 -10.31 14.29 16.95
C LYS A 212 -9.12 14.52 17.88
N LEU A 213 -7.91 14.67 17.34
CA LEU A 213 -6.73 15.03 18.12
C LEU A 213 -6.85 16.42 18.74
N ASN A 214 -7.37 17.38 17.98
CA ASN A 214 -7.61 18.72 18.48
C ASN A 214 -8.64 18.73 19.61
N GLU A 215 -9.75 17.99 19.46
CA GLU A 215 -10.75 17.80 20.53
C GLU A 215 -10.12 17.18 21.79
N GLN A 216 -9.32 16.12 21.62
CA GLN A 216 -8.62 15.46 22.72
C GLN A 216 -7.64 16.39 23.43
N ALA A 217 -6.83 17.14 22.68
CA ALA A 217 -5.89 18.11 23.22
C ALA A 217 -6.59 19.26 23.95
N ALA A 218 -7.72 19.73 23.40
CA ALA A 218 -8.53 20.76 24.03
C ALA A 218 -9.12 20.27 25.37
N ALA A 219 -9.62 19.02 25.43
CA ALA A 219 -10.13 18.44 26.67
C ALA A 219 -9.03 18.28 27.74
N MET A 220 -7.82 17.86 27.34
CA MET A 220 -6.64 17.81 28.23
C MET A 220 -6.21 19.19 28.72
N PHE A 221 -6.37 20.23 27.91
CA PHE A 221 -6.10 21.60 28.31
C PHE A 221 -7.14 22.10 29.33
N GLU A 222 -8.42 21.77 29.14
CA GLU A 222 -9.54 22.17 30.00
C GLU A 222 -9.53 21.52 31.38
N SER A 223 -8.85 20.38 31.56
CA SER A 223 -8.75 19.76 32.89
C SER A 223 -7.96 20.62 33.88
N GLY A 224 -7.08 21.51 33.39
CA GLY A 224 -6.21 22.34 34.21
C GLY A 224 -5.11 21.56 34.94
N GLU A 225 -5.07 20.23 34.81
CA GLU A 225 -4.04 19.39 35.42
C GLU A 225 -2.75 19.53 34.63
N GLU A 226 -1.70 20.06 35.26
CA GLU A 226 -0.38 20.28 34.64
C GLU A 226 0.13 19.15 33.72
N PRO A 227 0.08 17.85 34.09
CA PRO A 227 0.50 16.78 33.18
C PRO A 227 -0.39 16.69 31.93
N GLU A 228 -1.71 16.78 32.08
CA GLU A 228 -2.65 16.71 30.95
C GLU A 228 -2.51 17.92 30.03
N VAL A 229 -2.47 19.13 30.60
CA VAL A 229 -2.25 20.38 29.85
C VAL A 229 -0.96 20.29 29.02
N THR A 230 0.11 19.77 29.62
CA THR A 230 1.39 19.59 28.92
C THR A 230 1.27 18.58 27.78
N SER A 231 0.61 17.44 28.00
CA SER A 231 0.35 16.45 26.96
C SER A 231 -0.53 16.99 25.82
N GLY A 232 -1.61 17.70 26.13
CA GLY A 232 -2.49 18.32 25.14
C GLY A 232 -1.76 19.33 24.27
N LEU A 233 -0.96 20.21 24.88
CA LEU A 233 -0.14 21.17 24.13
C LEU A 233 0.96 20.48 23.31
N SER A 234 1.56 19.39 23.79
CA SER A 234 2.51 18.60 22.99
C SER A 234 1.83 18.00 21.76
N ILE A 235 0.63 17.41 21.88
CA ILE A 235 -0.16 16.94 20.72
C ILE A 235 -0.38 18.07 19.71
N MET A 236 -0.77 19.26 20.17
CA MET A 236 -0.99 20.38 19.27
C MET A 236 0.30 20.83 18.56
N ASN A 237 1.40 20.98 19.31
CA ASN A 237 2.67 21.49 18.77
C ASN A 237 3.40 20.49 17.86
N GLU A 238 3.33 19.20 18.18
CA GLU A 238 4.12 18.16 17.52
C GLU A 238 3.35 17.46 16.40
N LEU A 239 2.00 17.46 16.44
CA LEU A 239 1.17 16.74 15.48
C LEU A 239 0.22 17.69 14.73
N VAL A 240 -0.66 18.41 15.44
CA VAL A 240 -1.75 19.15 14.77
C VAL A 240 -1.22 20.35 13.98
N VAL A 241 -0.43 21.23 14.61
CA VAL A 241 0.10 22.45 13.96
C VAL A 241 0.95 22.11 12.73
N PRO A 242 1.90 21.15 12.78
CA PRO A 242 2.65 20.73 11.59
C PRO A 242 1.80 20.22 10.42
N CYS A 243 0.58 19.75 10.69
CA CYS A 243 -0.32 19.24 9.65
C CYS A 243 -1.21 20.30 9.00
N ILE A 244 -1.40 21.47 9.64
CA ILE A 244 -2.26 22.53 9.10
C ILE A 244 -1.84 22.96 7.69
N PRO A 245 -0.55 23.17 7.37
CA PRO A 245 -0.13 23.46 6.01
C PRO A 245 -0.53 22.38 4.99
N LEU A 246 -0.61 21.10 5.39
CA LEU A 246 -1.02 20.00 4.52
C LEU A 246 -2.53 20.01 4.19
N LEU A 247 -3.34 20.63 5.05
CA LEU A 247 -4.77 20.86 4.81
C LEU A 247 -4.96 22.09 3.92
N LEU A 248 -4.27 23.18 4.26
CA LEU A 248 -4.32 24.42 3.47
C LEU A 248 -3.81 24.23 2.04
N ALA A 249 -2.82 23.37 1.82
CA ALA A 249 -2.30 23.08 0.48
C ALA A 249 -3.28 22.29 -0.42
N GLN A 250 -4.28 21.61 0.14
CA GLN A 250 -5.32 20.95 -0.65
C GLN A 250 -6.46 21.89 -1.02
N ASP A 251 -6.66 22.96 -0.23
CA ASP A 251 -7.63 24.03 -0.50
C ASP A 251 -9.07 23.54 -0.72
N THR A 252 -9.45 22.43 -0.05
CA THR A 252 -10.84 21.98 -0.05
C THR A 252 -11.64 22.73 1.00
N GLU A 253 -12.89 23.08 0.70
CA GLU A 253 -13.78 23.80 1.63
C GLU A 253 -13.84 23.12 3.01
N LYS A 254 -13.91 21.78 3.04
CA LYS A 254 -13.93 21.00 4.29
C LYS A 254 -12.62 21.08 5.07
N ASP A 255 -11.47 21.08 4.40
CA ASP A 255 -10.16 21.21 5.07
C ASP A 255 -9.96 22.63 5.62
N LEU A 256 -10.38 23.66 4.87
CA LEU A 256 -10.34 25.06 5.32
C LEU A 256 -11.22 25.27 6.56
N LEU A 257 -12.46 24.79 6.53
CA LEU A 257 -13.39 24.86 7.65
C LEU A 257 -12.83 24.15 8.89
N ALA A 258 -12.22 22.97 8.73
CA ALA A 258 -11.59 22.26 9.85
C ALA A 258 -10.45 23.06 10.48
N VAL A 259 -9.62 23.75 9.67
CA VAL A 259 -8.56 24.62 10.19
C VAL A 259 -9.15 25.82 10.95
N GLU A 260 -10.20 26.44 10.41
CA GLU A 260 -10.90 27.54 11.09
C GLU A 260 -11.56 27.10 12.40
N ASP A 261 -12.21 25.94 12.42
CA ASP A 261 -12.83 25.37 13.62
C ASP A 261 -11.80 25.12 14.72
N MET A 262 -10.63 24.55 14.38
CA MET A 262 -9.52 24.38 15.32
C MET A 262 -9.04 25.73 15.85
N ARG A 263 -8.81 26.72 14.99
CA ARG A 263 -8.38 28.07 15.41
C ARG A 263 -9.39 28.73 16.33
N ASN A 264 -10.66 28.72 15.94
CA ASN A 264 -11.77 29.31 16.70
C ASN A 264 -11.90 28.66 18.08
N ARG A 265 -11.75 27.33 18.16
CA ARG A 265 -11.79 26.59 19.42
C ARG A 265 -10.75 27.09 20.40
N TRP A 266 -9.49 27.18 20.00
CA TRP A 266 -8.40 27.61 20.88
C TRP A 266 -8.46 29.12 21.19
N CYS A 267 -8.85 29.96 20.22
CA CYS A 267 -9.04 31.39 20.47
C CYS A 267 -10.17 31.68 21.46
N SER A 268 -11.20 30.82 21.54
CA SER A 268 -12.34 31.02 22.44
C SER A 268 -11.95 31.06 23.93
N TYR A 269 -10.84 30.41 24.32
CA TYR A 269 -10.34 30.42 25.69
C TYR A 269 -9.85 31.79 26.16
N LEU A 270 -9.46 32.69 25.24
CA LEU A 270 -9.06 34.07 25.60
C LEU A 270 -10.21 34.90 26.17
N GLY A 271 -11.46 34.50 25.92
CA GLY A 271 -12.67 35.14 26.45
C GLY A 271 -13.18 34.51 27.75
N GLN A 272 -12.50 33.50 28.28
CA GLN A 272 -12.92 32.73 29.45
C GLN A 272 -12.05 33.07 30.67
N GLU A 273 -12.61 32.93 31.86
CA GLU A 273 -11.85 33.04 33.12
C GLU A 273 -10.97 31.79 33.28
N MET A 274 -9.69 31.99 33.58
CA MET A 274 -8.68 30.93 33.57
C MET A 274 -7.52 31.29 34.51
N GLU A 275 -6.89 30.27 35.09
CA GLU A 275 -5.69 30.42 35.92
C GLU A 275 -4.52 31.02 35.14
N ALA A 276 -3.70 31.85 35.80
CA ALA A 276 -2.64 32.63 35.14
C ALA A 276 -1.61 31.75 34.41
N ASN A 277 -1.26 30.59 34.98
CA ASN A 277 -0.33 29.64 34.34
C ASN A 277 -0.91 29.03 33.05
N LEU A 278 -2.21 28.74 33.03
CA LEU A 278 -2.87 28.17 31.87
C LEU A 278 -3.06 29.23 30.77
N GLN A 279 -3.32 30.49 31.18
CA GLN A 279 -3.34 31.63 30.28
C GLN A 279 -1.99 31.87 29.61
N GLU A 280 -0.89 31.84 30.36
CA GLU A 280 0.47 31.98 29.82
C GLU A 280 0.74 30.92 28.74
N LYS A 281 0.50 29.64 29.05
CA LYS A 281 0.68 28.52 28.12
C LYS A 281 -0.17 28.65 26.86
N LEU A 282 -1.42 29.09 26.98
CA LEU A 282 -2.28 29.36 25.83
C LEU A 282 -1.71 30.46 24.95
N THR A 283 -1.29 31.58 25.54
CA THR A 283 -0.75 32.71 24.79
C THR A 283 0.58 32.40 24.11
N ASP A 284 1.38 31.50 24.66
CA ASP A 284 2.60 30.99 24.02
C ASP A 284 2.31 30.06 22.83
N PHE A 285 1.22 29.29 22.92
CA PHE A 285 0.81 28.33 21.91
C PHE A 285 0.11 28.99 20.71
N LEU A 286 -0.85 29.90 20.96
CA LEU A 286 -1.74 30.44 19.92
C LEU A 286 -1.05 31.02 18.68
N PRO A 287 0.07 31.76 18.78
CA PRO A 287 0.77 32.28 17.61
C PRO A 287 1.14 31.19 16.60
N LYS A 288 1.55 29.99 17.08
CA LYS A 288 1.93 28.86 16.23
C LYS A 288 0.75 28.27 15.46
N LEU A 289 -0.45 28.30 16.06
CA LEU A 289 -1.69 27.82 15.45
C LEU A 289 -2.26 28.82 14.43
N LEU A 290 -2.10 30.11 14.71
CA LEU A 290 -2.61 31.19 13.85
C LEU A 290 -1.69 31.46 12.65
N ASP A 291 -0.37 31.40 12.86
CA ASP A 291 0.64 31.63 11.83
C ASP A 291 1.46 30.37 11.54
N CYS A 292 0.84 29.42 10.85
CA CYS A 292 1.50 28.18 10.42
C CYS A 292 2.33 28.35 9.13
N SER A 293 2.53 29.59 8.65
CA SER A 293 3.16 29.87 7.35
C SER A 293 4.67 29.58 7.31
N THR A 294 5.29 29.38 8.48
CA THR A 294 6.75 29.28 8.63
C THR A 294 7.24 27.88 9.02
N GLU A 295 6.35 26.93 9.30
CA GLU A 295 6.72 25.58 9.78
C GLU A 295 6.07 24.46 8.96
N ILE A 296 6.37 24.36 7.66
CA ILE A 296 6.16 23.09 6.95
C ILE A 296 7.23 22.11 7.45
N LYS A 297 7.05 21.58 8.67
CA LYS A 297 7.80 20.42 9.11
C LYS A 297 7.19 19.22 8.41
N SER A 298 7.82 18.80 7.32
CA SER A 298 7.65 17.44 6.82
C SER A 298 7.81 16.49 8.00
N PHE A 299 6.88 15.55 8.19
CA PHE A 299 7.19 14.37 8.99
C PHE A 299 8.48 13.78 8.39
N HIS A 300 9.54 13.66 9.20
CA HIS A 300 10.88 13.43 8.67
C HIS A 300 11.02 12.02 8.08
N ASP A 301 10.43 11.02 8.75
CA ASP A 301 10.50 9.61 8.34
C ASP A 301 9.13 8.93 8.41
N PRO A 302 8.80 8.03 7.46
CA PRO A 302 7.58 7.24 7.51
C PRO A 302 7.60 6.27 8.70
N PRO A 303 6.45 5.97 9.33
CA PRO A 303 6.40 5.00 10.40
C PRO A 303 6.75 3.61 9.85
N ASN A 304 7.37 2.77 10.70
CA ASN A 304 7.76 1.42 10.31
C ASN A 304 6.55 0.60 9.87
N LEU A 305 6.63 0.04 8.66
CA LEU A 305 5.58 -0.83 8.17
C LEU A 305 5.76 -2.27 8.66
N PRO A 306 4.75 -2.87 9.29
CA PRO A 306 4.72 -4.31 9.51
C PRO A 306 4.66 -5.07 8.18
N SER A 307 5.34 -6.23 8.14
CA SER A 307 5.31 -7.13 6.99
C SER A 307 4.05 -7.99 7.02
N TYR A 308 3.30 -8.00 5.93
CA TYR A 308 2.07 -8.77 5.79
C TYR A 308 2.10 -9.70 4.61
N SER A 309 1.51 -10.87 4.80
CA SER A 309 1.16 -11.73 3.66
C SER A 309 0.04 -11.09 2.85
N THR A 310 -0.05 -11.46 1.58
CA THR A 310 -1.13 -11.04 0.68
C THR A 310 -2.51 -11.38 1.23
N LEU A 311 -2.67 -12.57 1.81
CA LEU A 311 -3.93 -12.97 2.45
C LEU A 311 -4.28 -12.04 3.62
N GLU A 312 -3.32 -11.80 4.51
CA GLU A 312 -3.51 -10.94 5.68
C GLU A 312 -3.84 -9.49 5.29
N LEU A 313 -3.16 -8.94 4.29
CA LEU A 313 -3.46 -7.59 3.78
C LEU A 313 -4.88 -7.51 3.21
N CYS A 314 -5.29 -8.51 2.42
CA CYS A 314 -6.65 -8.59 1.87
C CYS A 314 -7.71 -8.70 2.97
N GLU A 315 -7.49 -9.55 3.98
CA GLU A 315 -8.42 -9.73 5.10
C GLU A 315 -8.55 -8.47 5.94
N ARG A 316 -7.44 -7.79 6.25
CA ARG A 316 -7.47 -6.54 6.99
C ARG A 316 -8.13 -5.42 6.20
N PHE A 317 -7.82 -5.28 4.91
CA PHE A 317 -8.49 -4.35 4.01
C PHE A 317 -10.00 -4.60 3.99
N SER A 318 -10.43 -5.85 3.77
CA SER A 318 -11.84 -6.20 3.72
C SER A 318 -12.55 -5.86 5.03
N ARG A 319 -11.92 -6.20 6.17
CA ARG A 319 -12.46 -5.94 7.51
C ARG A 319 -12.61 -4.45 7.78
N ILE A 320 -11.57 -3.65 7.50
CA ILE A 320 -11.63 -2.22 7.77
C ILE A 320 -12.67 -1.55 6.88
N MET A 321 -12.65 -1.81 5.56
CA MET A 321 -13.60 -1.22 4.61
C MET A 321 -15.06 -1.60 4.94
N SER A 322 -15.31 -2.84 5.36
CA SER A 322 -16.63 -3.27 5.84
C SER A 322 -17.07 -2.48 7.08
N ALA A 323 -16.14 -2.18 8.00
CA ALA A 323 -16.43 -1.46 9.22
C ALA A 323 -16.62 0.06 9.00
N LEU A 324 -16.06 0.63 7.93
CA LEU A 324 -16.37 2.00 7.49
C LEU A 324 -17.73 2.08 6.77
N GLY A 325 -18.33 0.93 6.45
CA GLY A 325 -19.61 0.79 5.77
C GLY A 325 -20.68 1.70 6.37
N ARG A 326 -20.97 2.78 5.63
CA ARG A 326 -21.78 3.98 5.94
C ARG A 326 -20.98 5.24 6.32
N VAL A 327 -20.04 5.67 5.49
CA VAL A 327 -19.87 7.13 5.32
C VAL A 327 -21.12 7.62 4.58
N PRO A 328 -21.88 8.62 5.08
CA PRO A 328 -22.97 9.18 4.32
C PRO A 328 -22.39 9.69 3.01
N SER A 329 -22.79 9.11 1.89
CA SER A 329 -22.65 9.74 0.58
C SER A 329 -23.08 11.19 0.77
N SER A 330 -22.13 12.12 0.61
CA SER A 330 -22.44 13.55 0.66
C SER A 330 -23.60 13.76 -0.30
N GLY A 331 -24.75 14.17 0.26
CA GLY A 331 -25.92 14.51 -0.52
C GLY A 331 -25.53 15.56 -1.56
N ARG A 332 -26.09 15.38 -2.75
CA ARG A 332 -26.02 16.26 -3.92
C ARG A 332 -25.90 17.76 -3.63
#